data_AF-A0A2M7YVC4-F1
#
_entry.id   AF-A0A2M7YVC4-F1
#
_cell.length_a   1.000
_cell.length_b   1.000
_cell.length_c   1.000
_cell.angle_alpha   90.00
_cell.angle_beta   90.00
_cell.angle_gamma   90.00
#
_symmetry.space_group_name_H-M   'P 1'
#
loop_
_entity.id
_entity.type
_entity.pdbx_description
1 polymer ?
#
loop_
_entity_poly.entity_id
_entity_poly.type
_entity_poly.pdbx_seq_one_letter_code
_entity_poly.pdbx_strand_id
1 'polypeptide(L)'
;MSRRIPLIAGAVLMILLGLARGIGGLVLLVRGSAADPNIQAPEAAVTVLAAVLVALGGALVVAAVGILRRSRRAWFLGIGLVVAFVLDGAVNGYVFFGHPGDRGTGVNLLAAVLILLGLGLGHRALTGPRKNRPPAEPE
;
A
#
# COMPACT_ATOMS: atom_id res chain seq x y z
N MET A 1 -6.35 -25.48 3.47
CA MET A 1 -5.64 -24.22 3.76
C MET A 1 -6.64 -23.13 4.10
N SER A 2 -6.53 -22.47 5.26
CA SER A 2 -7.46 -21.40 5.65
C SER A 2 -7.32 -20.22 4.69
N ARG A 3 -8.34 -19.94 3.87
CA ARG A 3 -8.37 -18.84 2.89
C ARG A 3 -8.16 -17.44 3.50
N ARG A 4 -8.06 -17.35 4.83
CA ARG A 4 -7.72 -16.13 5.58
C ARG A 4 -6.23 -15.79 5.55
N ILE A 5 -5.36 -16.81 5.49
CA ILE A 5 -3.91 -16.63 5.51
C ILE A 5 -3.44 -15.70 4.37
N PRO A 6 -3.84 -15.90 3.09
CA PRO A 6 -3.41 -15.00 2.03
C PRO A 6 -3.96 -13.57 2.19
N LEU A 7 -5.18 -13.41 2.72
CA LEU A 7 -5.75 -12.08 2.98
C LEU A 7 -4.96 -11.33 4.05
N ILE A 8 -4.61 -12.01 5.14
CA ILE A 8 -3.82 -11.46 6.24
C ILE A 8 -2.42 -11.12 5.74
N ALA A 9 -1.77 -12.03 5.01
CA ALA A 9 -0.46 -11.78 4.43
C ALA A 9 -0.47 -10.56 3.49
N GLY A 10 -1.47 -10.46 2.60
CA GLY A 10 -1.64 -9.31 1.71
C GLY A 10 -1.85 -8.00 2.49
N ALA A 11 -2.70 -8.01 3.53
CA ALA A 11 -2.92 -6.84 4.37
C ALA A 11 -1.66 -6.43 5.15
N VAL A 12 -0.90 -7.38 5.70
CA VAL A 12 0.37 -7.11 6.40
C VAL A 12 1.40 -6.52 5.43
N LEU A 13 1.55 -7.09 4.23
CA LEU A 13 2.41 -6.52 3.19
C LEU A 13 1.97 -5.08 2.82
N MET A 14 0.67 -4.83 2.77
CA MET A 14 0.13 -3.50 2.49
C MET A 14 0.45 -2.49 3.61
N ILE A 15 0.46 -2.92 4.88
CA ILE A 15 0.93 -2.10 6.01
C ILE A 15 2.42 -1.80 5.87
N LEU A 16 3.25 -2.83 5.66
CA LEU A 16 4.70 -2.66 5.54
C LEU A 16 5.06 -1.73 4.38
N LEU A 17 4.41 -1.91 3.22
CA LEU A 17 4.57 -1.05 2.07
C LEU A 17 4.14 0.39 2.37
N GLY A 18 2.97 0.56 2.99
CA GLY A 18 2.45 1.88 3.36
C GLY A 18 3.37 2.62 4.34
N LEU A 19 3.90 1.92 5.34
CA LEU A 19 4.85 2.50 6.31
C LEU A 19 6.18 2.86 5.66
N ALA A 20 6.78 1.95 4.88
CA ALA A 20 8.05 2.22 4.20
C ALA A 20 7.94 3.44 3.28
N ARG A 21 6.81 3.59 2.59
CA ARG A 21 6.55 4.70 1.67
C ARG A 21 6.20 6.00 2.37
N GLY A 22 5.40 5.94 3.43
CA GLY A 22 5.14 7.10 4.28
C GLY A 22 6.43 7.65 4.89
N ILE A 23 7.31 6.77 5.39
CA ILE A 23 8.62 7.16 5.91
C ILE A 23 9.49 7.76 4.79
N GLY A 24 9.56 7.13 3.63
CA GLY A 24 10.30 7.68 2.48
C GLY A 24 9.82 9.07 2.07
N GLY A 25 8.50 9.29 2.02
CA GLY A 25 7.90 10.61 1.78
C GLY A 25 8.26 11.62 2.87
N LEU A 26 8.21 11.25 4.15
CA LEU A 26 8.63 12.13 5.25
C LEU A 26 10.11 12.51 5.14
N VAL A 27 10.98 11.57 4.78
CA VAL A 27 12.41 11.85 4.57
C VAL A 27 12.60 12.86 3.44
N LEU A 28 11.86 12.70 2.33
CA LEU A 28 11.88 13.66 1.21
C LEU A 28 11.34 15.03 1.60
N LEU A 29 10.29 15.13 2.43
CA LEU A 29 9.78 16.41 2.91
C LEU A 29 10.79 17.14 3.81
N VAL A 30 11.58 16.41 4.59
CA VAL A 30 12.56 16.99 5.52
C VAL A 30 13.87 17.36 4.81
N ARG A 31 14.33 16.50 3.90
CA ARG A 31 15.65 16.64 3.25
C ARG A 31 15.59 17.17 1.83
N GLY A 32 14.40 17.33 1.24
CA GLY A 32 14.24 17.77 -0.14
C GLY A 32 14.95 16.84 -1.13
N SER A 33 15.49 17.42 -2.20
CA SER A 33 16.27 16.68 -3.19
C SER A 33 17.60 16.18 -2.63
N ALA A 34 18.08 16.71 -1.50
CA ALA A 34 19.30 16.22 -0.83
C ALA A 34 19.11 14.87 -0.14
N ALA A 35 17.89 14.32 -0.10
CA ALA A 35 17.62 12.98 0.40
C ALA A 35 18.32 11.88 -0.40
N ASP A 36 18.49 12.08 -1.71
CA ASP A 36 19.16 11.15 -2.61
C ASP A 36 19.87 11.96 -3.72
N PRO A 37 21.20 11.83 -3.87
CA PRO A 37 21.97 12.59 -4.85
C PRO A 37 21.57 12.32 -6.31
N ASN A 38 20.80 11.26 -6.57
CA ASN A 38 20.34 10.91 -7.91
C ASN A 38 19.01 11.61 -8.30
N ILE A 39 18.38 12.35 -7.39
CA ILE A 39 17.14 13.09 -7.68
C ILE A 39 17.45 14.29 -8.59
N GLN A 40 16.89 14.25 -9.80
CA GLN A 40 16.99 15.29 -10.84
C GLN A 40 15.64 16.00 -11.03
N ALA A 41 15.02 16.44 -9.93
CA ALA A 41 13.73 17.12 -9.95
C ALA A 41 13.79 18.46 -9.18
N PRO A 42 13.01 19.47 -9.57
CA PRO A 42 12.90 20.71 -8.81
C PRO A 42 12.27 20.45 -7.43
N GLU A 43 12.72 21.18 -6.40
CA GLU A 43 12.29 21.00 -5.01
C GLU A 43 10.77 21.07 -4.81
N ALA A 44 10.08 21.91 -5.59
CA ALA A 44 8.62 21.97 -5.58
C ALA A 44 7.97 20.64 -6.00
N ALA A 45 8.51 19.97 -7.02
CA ALA A 45 8.02 18.66 -7.45
C ALA A 45 8.34 17.58 -6.41
N VAL A 46 9.55 17.62 -5.82
CA VAL A 46 9.93 16.71 -4.72
C VAL A 46 8.97 16.83 -3.55
N THR A 47 8.64 18.05 -3.14
CA THR A 47 7.71 18.32 -2.03
C THR A 47 6.32 17.76 -2.29
N VAL A 48 5.77 18.01 -3.49
CA VAL A 48 4.43 17.52 -3.87
C VAL A 48 4.39 16.00 -3.89
N LEU A 49 5.36 15.36 -4.55
CA LEU A 49 5.44 13.90 -4.64
C LEU A 49 5.67 13.25 -3.27
N ALA A 50 6.47 13.89 -2.42
CA ALA A 50 6.69 13.44 -1.05
C ALA A 50 5.40 13.51 -0.21
N ALA A 51 4.61 14.58 -0.33
CA ALA A 51 3.31 14.68 0.33
C ALA A 51 2.32 13.62 -0.16
N VAL A 52 2.31 13.34 -1.46
CA VAL A 52 1.48 12.27 -2.06
C VAL A 52 1.90 10.90 -1.52
N LEU A 53 3.20 10.62 -1.41
CA LEU A 53 3.72 9.38 -0.81
C LEU A 53 3.28 9.20 0.65
N VAL A 54 3.33 10.26 1.45
CA VAL A 54 2.86 10.22 2.85
C VAL A 54 1.36 9.93 2.90
N ALA A 55 0.57 10.62 2.10
CA ALA A 55 -0.89 10.44 2.06
C ALA A 55 -1.28 9.03 1.60
N LEU A 56 -0.68 8.54 0.50
CA LEU A 56 -0.90 7.19 -0.02
C LEU A 56 -0.45 6.12 0.99
N GLY A 57 0.70 6.31 1.63
CA GLY A 57 1.21 5.41 2.66
C GLY A 57 0.25 5.29 3.84
N GLY A 58 -0.25 6.41 4.35
CA GLY A 58 -1.25 6.43 5.41
C GLY A 58 -2.57 5.77 4.99
N ALA A 59 -3.06 6.06 3.79
CA ALA A 59 -4.28 5.46 3.25
C ALA A 59 -4.17 3.94 3.09
N LEU A 60 -3.01 3.42 2.65
CA LEU A 60 -2.73 1.98 2.57
C LEU A 60 -2.81 1.31 3.94
N VAL A 61 -2.23 1.93 4.97
CA VAL A 61 -2.29 1.40 6.35
C VAL A 61 -3.75 1.37 6.86
N VAL A 62 -4.51 2.45 6.66
CA VAL A 62 -5.93 2.51 7.05
C VAL A 62 -6.76 1.45 6.33
N ALA A 63 -6.58 1.30 5.03
CA ALA A 63 -7.26 0.28 4.24
C ALA A 63 -6.89 -1.13 4.73
N ALA A 64 -5.61 -1.39 5.03
CA ALA A 64 -5.15 -2.69 5.52
C ALA A 64 -5.77 -3.05 6.87
N VAL A 65 -5.81 -2.10 7.81
CA VAL A 65 -6.49 -2.28 9.10
C VAL A 65 -7.98 -2.56 8.88
N GLY A 66 -8.62 -1.85 7.95
CA GLY A 66 -10.00 -2.13 7.56
C GLY A 66 -10.21 -3.55 7.00
N ILE A 67 -9.27 -4.04 6.19
CA ILE A 67 -9.28 -5.41 5.63
C ILE A 67 -9.11 -6.45 6.75
N LEU A 68 -8.23 -6.21 7.73
CA LEU A 68 -8.07 -7.09 8.90
C LEU A 68 -9.34 -7.12 9.77
N ARG A 69 -10.08 -6.01 9.83
CA ARG A 69 -11.43 -5.93 10.43
C ARG A 69 -12.54 -6.52 9.54
N ARG A 70 -12.18 -7.08 8.38
CA ARG A 70 -13.05 -7.68 7.36
C ARG A 70 -14.04 -6.73 6.68
N SER A 71 -13.66 -5.47 6.53
CA SER A 71 -14.47 -4.52 5.76
C SER A 71 -14.30 -4.73 4.25
N ARG A 72 -15.40 -5.04 3.56
CA ARG A 72 -15.42 -5.17 2.10
C ARG A 72 -15.12 -3.84 1.40
N ARG A 73 -15.56 -2.71 1.98
CA ARG A 73 -15.25 -1.36 1.47
C ARG A 73 -13.74 -1.09 1.54
N ALA A 74 -13.10 -1.48 2.65
CA ALA A 74 -11.66 -1.34 2.81
C ALA A 74 -10.86 -2.23 1.83
N TRP A 75 -11.41 -3.39 1.44
CA TRP A 75 -10.80 -4.24 0.41
C TRP A 75 -10.81 -3.57 -0.97
N PHE A 76 -11.94 -3.01 -1.41
CA PHE A 76 -12.01 -2.27 -2.66
C PHE A 76 -11.09 -1.05 -2.65
N LEU A 77 -11.09 -0.30 -1.55
CA LEU A 77 -10.17 0.82 -1.36
C LEU A 77 -8.71 0.37 -1.42
N GLY A 78 -8.36 -0.74 -0.75
CA GLY A 78 -7.02 -1.30 -0.75
C GLY A 78 -6.53 -1.66 -2.15
N ILE A 79 -7.38 -2.28 -2.98
CA ILE A 79 -7.04 -2.55 -4.39
C ILE A 79 -6.78 -1.25 -5.14
N GLY A 80 -7.68 -0.28 -5.03
CA GLY A 80 -7.53 1.02 -5.68
C GLY A 80 -6.23 1.73 -5.27
N LEU A 81 -5.90 1.70 -3.98
CA LEU A 81 -4.68 2.29 -3.45
C LEU A 81 -3.41 1.57 -3.91
N VAL A 82 -3.42 0.24 -4.00
CA VAL A 82 -2.27 -0.52 -4.53
C VAL A 82 -2.05 -0.21 -6.02
N VAL A 83 -3.11 -0.06 -6.81
CA VAL A 83 -3.01 0.36 -8.21
C VAL A 83 -2.48 1.80 -8.31
N ALA A 84 -3.04 2.72 -7.54
CA ALA A 84 -2.57 4.12 -7.48
C ALA A 84 -1.09 4.19 -7.08
N PHE A 85 -0.67 3.33 -6.15
CA PHE A 85 0.72 3.22 -5.72
C PHE A 85 1.66 2.76 -6.84
N VAL A 86 1.27 1.80 -7.67
CA VAL A 86 2.08 1.38 -8.82
C VAL A 86 2.25 2.52 -9.82
N LEU A 87 1.17 3.27 -10.09
CA LEU A 87 1.20 4.43 -10.97
C LEU A 87 2.09 5.54 -10.41
N ASP A 88 1.94 5.85 -9.12
CA ASP A 88 2.79 6.81 -8.41
C ASP A 88 4.26 6.39 -8.46
N GLY A 89 4.58 5.11 -8.25
CA GLY A 89 5.94 4.59 -8.37
C GLY A 89 6.54 4.74 -9.77
N ALA A 90 5.72 4.63 -10.83
CA ALA A 90 6.16 4.85 -12.19
C ALA A 90 6.40 6.34 -12.49
N VAL A 91 5.48 7.21 -12.05
CA VAL A 91 5.60 8.67 -12.18
C VAL A 91 6.81 9.17 -11.40
N ASN A 92 6.96 8.77 -10.14
CA ASN A 92 8.10 9.13 -9.30
C ASN A 92 9.42 8.67 -9.89
N GLY A 93 9.48 7.44 -10.42
CA GLY A 93 10.67 6.92 -11.10
C GLY A 93 11.08 7.81 -12.28
N TYR A 94 10.11 8.21 -13.10
CA TYR A 94 10.36 9.07 -14.25
C TYR A 94 10.73 10.50 -13.83
N VAL A 95 9.99 11.10 -12.89
CA VAL A 95 10.19 12.50 -12.48
C VAL A 95 11.50 12.68 -11.70
N PHE A 96 11.85 11.75 -10.81
CA PHE A 96 13.07 11.87 -10.01
C PHE A 96 14.32 11.44 -10.76
N PHE A 97 14.25 10.44 -11.63
CA PHE A 97 15.46 9.83 -12.19
C PHE A 97 15.54 9.92 -13.71
N GLY A 98 14.53 10.45 -14.41
CA GLY A 98 14.54 10.64 -15.87
C GLY A 98 14.34 9.37 -16.69
N HIS A 99 14.32 8.19 -16.06
CA HIS A 99 14.05 6.91 -16.71
C HIS A 99 13.10 6.03 -15.86
N PRO A 100 12.10 5.40 -16.48
CA PRO A 100 11.27 4.42 -15.80
C PRO A 100 12.06 3.12 -15.62
N GLY A 101 12.14 2.60 -14.39
CA GLY A 101 12.63 1.23 -14.16
C GLY A 101 13.91 1.08 -13.34
N ASP A 102 14.21 2.02 -12.45
CA ASP A 102 15.26 1.78 -11.46
C ASP A 102 14.89 0.60 -10.53
N ARG A 103 15.88 0.00 -9.85
CA ARG A 103 15.69 -1.20 -9.00
C ARG A 103 14.54 -1.03 -8.00
N GLY A 104 14.32 0.19 -7.52
CA GLY A 104 13.20 0.52 -6.62
C GLY A 104 11.81 0.34 -7.24
N THR A 105 11.64 0.59 -8.54
CA THR A 105 10.39 0.38 -9.27
C THR A 105 10.05 -1.10 -9.40
N GLY A 106 11.06 -1.95 -9.65
CA GLY A 106 10.88 -3.40 -9.73
C GLY A 106 10.41 -4.01 -8.40
N VAL A 107 10.99 -3.58 -7.28
CA VAL A 107 10.58 -4.02 -5.94
C VAL A 107 9.14 -3.59 -5.63
N ASN A 108 8.75 -2.37 -6.01
CA ASN A 108 7.38 -1.88 -5.82
C ASN A 108 6.36 -2.68 -6.61
N LEU A 109 6.68 -2.99 -7.87
CA LEU A 109 5.81 -3.76 -8.73
C LEU A 109 5.62 -5.17 -8.16
N LEU A 110 6.71 -5.81 -7.72
CA LEU A 110 6.65 -7.13 -7.08
C LEU A 110 5.81 -7.10 -5.81
N ALA A 111 6.02 -6.11 -4.93
CA ALA A 111 5.24 -5.95 -3.70
C ALA A 111 3.74 -5.76 -4.02
N ALA A 112 3.41 -4.93 -5.00
CA ALA A 112 2.03 -4.70 -5.43
C ALA A 112 1.38 -5.98 -5.96
N VAL A 113 2.09 -6.76 -6.79
CA VAL A 113 1.60 -8.07 -7.28
C VAL A 113 1.33 -9.03 -6.13
N LEU A 114 2.26 -9.16 -5.18
CA LEU A 114 2.08 -10.03 -4.01
C LEU A 114 0.90 -9.61 -3.14
N ILE A 115 0.72 -8.30 -2.93
CA ILE A 115 -0.44 -7.77 -2.20
C ILE A 115 -1.74 -8.10 -2.94
N LEU A 116 -1.83 -7.80 -4.24
CA LEU A 116 -3.02 -8.07 -5.04
C LEU A 116 -3.37 -9.57 -5.07
N LEU A 117 -2.37 -10.44 -5.19
CA LEU A 117 -2.57 -11.89 -5.10
C LEU A 117 -3.11 -12.29 -3.72
N GLY A 118 -2.53 -11.77 -2.64
CA GLY A 118 -3.01 -12.03 -1.28
C GLY A 118 -4.45 -11.56 -1.06
N LEU A 119 -4.76 -10.34 -1.50
CA LEU A 119 -6.10 -9.75 -1.42
C LEU A 119 -7.13 -10.50 -2.29
N GLY A 120 -6.75 -10.90 -3.51
CA GLY A 120 -7.60 -11.61 -4.46
C GLY A 120 -7.92 -13.04 -4.01
N LEU A 121 -6.90 -13.83 -3.65
CA LEU A 121 -7.06 -15.18 -3.13
C LEU A 121 -7.82 -15.20 -1.80
N GLY A 122 -7.67 -14.12 -1.01
CA GLY A 122 -8.30 -13.92 0.28
C GLY A 122 -9.73 -13.37 0.27
N HIS A 123 -10.23 -12.87 -0.86
CA HIS A 123 -11.50 -12.11 -0.92
C HIS A 123 -12.69 -12.89 -0.35
N ARG A 124 -12.80 -14.20 -0.62
CA ARG A 124 -13.89 -15.05 -0.11
C ARG A 124 -13.91 -15.17 1.42
N ALA A 125 -12.83 -14.83 2.11
CA ALA A 125 -12.78 -14.83 3.58
C ALA A 125 -13.47 -13.60 4.21
N LEU A 126 -13.80 -12.59 3.41
CA LEU A 126 -14.54 -11.40 3.81
C LEU A 126 -16.06 -11.63 3.85
N THR A 127 -16.57 -12.60 3.10
CA THR A 127 -18.02 -12.89 2.98
C THR A 127 -18.49 -14.09 3.80
N GLY A 128 -17.59 -14.84 4.45
CA GLY A 128 -17.95 -16.04 5.21
C GLY A 128 -18.45 -15.74 6.64
N PRO A 129 -19.37 -16.55 7.20
CA PRO A 129 -19.92 -16.34 8.53
C PRO A 129 -18.83 -16.26 9.62
N ARG A 130 -19.01 -15.38 10.62
CA ARG A 130 -18.18 -15.36 11.83
C ARG A 130 -18.38 -16.69 12.55
N LYS A 131 -17.45 -17.62 12.37
CA LYS A 131 -17.42 -18.92 13.08
C LYS A 131 -17.37 -18.81 14.63
N ASN A 132 -17.33 -17.60 15.18
CA ASN A 132 -17.15 -17.32 16.61
C ASN A 132 -18.24 -16.42 17.20
N ARG A 133 -19.45 -16.37 16.63
CA ARG A 133 -20.58 -15.80 17.37
C ARG A 133 -21.10 -16.91 18.29
N PRO A 134 -21.01 -16.77 19.63
CA PRO A 134 -21.72 -17.70 20.51
C PRO A 134 -23.21 -17.66 20.12
N PRO A 135 -23.93 -18.82 20.19
CA PRO A 135 -25.36 -18.84 19.99
C PRO A 135 -26.00 -17.82 20.94
N ALA A 136 -26.94 -17.03 20.43
CA ALA A 136 -27.71 -16.14 21.28
C ALA A 136 -28.38 -17.00 22.35
N GLU A 137 -28.16 -16.66 23.62
CA GLU A 137 -28.87 -17.31 24.73
C GLU A 137 -30.37 -17.07 24.51
N PRO A 138 -31.20 -18.13 24.52
CA PRO A 138 -32.64 -17.96 24.50
C PRO A 138 -33.07 -17.29 25.81
N GLU A 139 -33.93 -16.27 25.68
CA GLU A 139 -34.56 -15.52 26.79
C GLU A 139 -35.36 -16.42 27.74
#